data_AF-A0A2T1D9C8-F1
#
_entry.id   AF-A0A2T1D9C8-F1
#
_cell.length_a   1.000
_cell.length_b   1.000
_cell.length_c   1.000
_cell.angle_alpha   90.00
_cell.angle_beta   90.00
_cell.angle_gamma   90.00
#
_symmetry.space_group_name_H-M   'P 1'
#
loop_
_entity.id
_entity.type
_entity.pdbx_description
1 polymer ?
#
loop_
_entity_poly.entity_id
_entity_poly.type
_entity_poly.pdbx_seq_one_letter_code
_entity_poly.pdbx_strand_id
1 'polypeptide(L)'
;MSQELLRSLVWMDYRLAVVFTVILPLVLLLWALFKRVEAMQRLLIIYWRVASLLAITVYLMIGGFPFSFLTSIMARVLIPIGLWFWADLNEEIDDQPRNQLKLAFTSWRWATTVYCVLGVIASLPFLQCAFSRTAFATPFCQVWLDPPFGFKNAFHPNYTPGFLGFLGIAALIVYLLYLGHFVIFRLARQGRTAMEQ
;
A
#
# COMPACT_ATOMS: atom_id res chain seq x y z
N MET A 1 24.40 9.93 6.86
CA MET A 1 23.11 10.66 6.90
C MET A 1 22.85 11.06 8.34
N SER A 2 22.58 12.35 8.62
CA SER A 2 22.24 12.78 9.97
C SER A 2 20.87 12.21 10.38
N GLN A 3 20.68 11.97 11.67
CA GLN A 3 19.44 11.39 12.21
C GLN A 3 18.22 12.28 11.94
N GLU A 4 18.38 13.60 12.00
CA GLU A 4 17.33 14.56 11.68
C GLU A 4 16.92 14.51 10.20
N LEU A 5 17.88 14.36 9.28
CA LEU A 5 17.58 14.23 7.86
C LEU A 5 16.80 12.94 7.58
N LEU A 6 17.21 11.83 8.20
CA LEU A 6 16.50 10.56 8.09
C LEU A 6 15.05 10.69 8.60
N ARG A 7 14.87 11.31 9.77
CA ARG A 7 13.54 11.54 10.34
C ARG A 7 12.66 12.37 9.42
N SER A 8 13.18 13.46 8.88
CA SER A 8 12.47 14.31 7.92
C SER A 8 12.05 13.53 6.66
N LEU A 9 12.96 12.72 6.11
CA LEU A 9 12.69 11.88 4.94
C LEU A 9 11.61 10.83 5.21
N VAL A 10 11.64 10.20 6.39
CA VAL A 10 10.61 9.22 6.81
C VAL A 10 9.24 9.89 6.90
N TRP A 11 9.13 11.05 7.54
CA TRP A 11 7.87 11.79 7.61
C TRP A 11 7.36 12.23 6.24
N MET A 12 8.27 12.66 5.36
CA MET A 12 7.93 12.99 3.98
C MET A 12 7.40 11.76 3.24
N ASP A 13 8.06 10.61 3.35
CA ASP A 13 7.61 9.36 2.72
C ASP A 13 6.20 8.97 3.17
N TYR A 14 5.90 9.04 4.47
CA TYR A 14 4.55 8.78 4.99
C TYR A 14 3.49 9.73 4.45
N ARG A 15 3.81 11.03 4.35
CA ARG A 15 2.89 12.03 3.77
C ARG A 15 2.63 11.74 2.29
N LEU A 16 3.69 11.42 1.54
CA LEU A 16 3.57 11.03 0.13
C LEU A 16 2.77 9.74 -0.02
N ALA A 17 2.97 8.76 0.86
CA ALA A 17 2.18 7.53 0.90
C ALA A 17 0.70 7.88 1.01
N VAL A 18 0.29 8.67 2.01
CA VAL A 18 -1.12 9.06 2.19
C VAL A 18 -1.69 9.76 0.95
N VAL A 19 -0.93 10.67 0.34
CA VAL A 19 -1.39 11.39 -0.86
C VAL A 19 -1.59 10.42 -2.03
N PHE A 20 -0.55 9.65 -2.39
CA PHE A 20 -0.58 8.79 -3.57
C PHE A 20 -1.41 7.52 -3.38
N THR A 21 -1.44 6.96 -2.18
CA THR A 21 -2.04 5.65 -1.94
C THR A 21 -3.39 5.68 -1.24
N VAL A 22 -3.82 6.85 -0.75
CA VAL A 22 -5.13 7.00 -0.09
C VAL A 22 -5.95 8.11 -0.73
N ILE A 23 -5.46 9.35 -0.73
CA ILE A 23 -6.26 10.52 -1.12
C ILE A 23 -6.57 10.51 -2.62
N LEU A 24 -5.54 10.44 -3.47
CA LEU A 24 -5.72 10.43 -4.93
C LEU A 24 -6.61 9.26 -5.42
N PRO A 25 -6.39 7.98 -5.02
CA PRO A 25 -7.27 6.90 -5.45
C PRO A 25 -8.70 7.04 -4.94
N LEU A 26 -8.92 7.65 -3.76
CA LEU A 26 -10.26 7.89 -3.25
C LEU A 26 -11.00 8.93 -4.09
N VAL A 27 -10.34 10.04 -4.43
CA VAL A 27 -10.89 11.06 -5.33
C VAL A 27 -11.20 10.47 -6.70
N LEU A 28 -10.27 9.68 -7.25
CA LEU A 28 -10.48 9.00 -8.53
C LEU A 28 -11.63 7.98 -8.47
N LEU A 29 -11.79 7.26 -7.36
CA LEU A 29 -12.89 6.32 -7.18
C LEU A 29 -14.24 7.04 -7.19
N LEU A 30 -14.36 8.13 -6.43
CA LEU A 30 -15.57 8.96 -6.43
C LEU A 30 -15.84 9.53 -7.82
N TRP A 31 -14.81 10.05 -8.50
CA TRP A 31 -14.96 10.60 -9.85
C TRP A 31 -15.39 9.52 -10.87
N ALA A 32 -14.80 8.33 -10.81
CA ALA A 32 -15.17 7.20 -11.66
C ALA A 32 -16.59 6.68 -11.36
N LEU A 33 -17.04 6.75 -10.10
CA LEU A 33 -18.42 6.46 -9.70
C LEU A 33 -19.40 7.46 -10.33
N PHE A 34 -19.12 8.76 -10.21
CA PHE A 34 -19.97 9.81 -10.82
C PHE A 34 -20.03 9.71 -12.34
N LYS A 35 -18.90 9.38 -13.00
CA LYS A 35 -18.83 9.17 -14.44
C LYS A 35 -19.25 7.78 -14.90
N ARG A 36 -19.58 6.88 -13.97
CA ARG A 36 -20.02 5.49 -14.23
C ARG A 36 -19.03 4.69 -15.11
N VAL A 37 -17.73 4.91 -14.93
CA VAL A 37 -16.69 4.17 -15.65
C VAL A 37 -16.34 2.89 -14.89
N GLU A 38 -17.01 1.80 -15.22
CA GLU A 38 -16.93 0.53 -14.47
C GLU A 38 -15.53 -0.06 -14.42
N ALA A 39 -14.78 -0.02 -15.53
CA ALA A 39 -13.42 -0.58 -15.60
C ALA A 39 -12.48 0.06 -14.55
N MET A 40 -12.52 1.40 -14.43
CA MET A 40 -11.74 2.15 -13.44
C MET A 40 -12.20 1.85 -12.01
N GLN A 41 -13.51 1.73 -11.78
CA GLN A 41 -14.05 1.37 -10.46
C GLN A 41 -13.60 -0.03 -10.05
N ARG A 42 -13.69 -1.02 -10.95
CA ARG A 42 -13.24 -2.40 -10.71
C ARG A 42 -11.76 -2.42 -10.35
N LEU A 43 -10.92 -1.73 -11.13
CA LEU A 43 -9.47 -1.68 -10.85
C LEU A 43 -9.18 -0.99 -9.52
N LEU A 44 -9.86 0.11 -9.18
CA LEU A 44 -9.68 0.78 -7.89
C LEU A 44 -10.13 -0.07 -6.70
N ILE A 45 -11.21 -0.86 -6.84
CA ILE A 45 -11.63 -1.79 -5.79
C ILE A 45 -10.58 -2.88 -5.58
N ILE A 46 -9.98 -3.42 -6.65
CA ILE A 46 -8.86 -4.37 -6.56
C ILE A 46 -7.67 -3.70 -5.87
N TYR A 47 -7.32 -2.49 -6.31
CA TYR A 47 -6.27 -1.68 -5.71
C TYR A 47 -6.45 -1.50 -4.20
N TRP A 48 -7.64 -1.09 -3.74
CA TRP A 48 -7.91 -0.89 -2.30
C TRP A 48 -7.74 -2.16 -1.48
N ARG A 49 -8.15 -3.31 -2.04
CA ARG A 49 -7.93 -4.60 -1.37
C ARG A 49 -6.45 -4.87 -1.19
N VAL A 50 -5.63 -4.64 -2.21
CA VAL A 50 -4.18 -4.84 -2.16
C VAL A 50 -3.48 -3.80 -1.27
N ALA A 51 -3.81 -2.52 -1.44
CA ALA A 51 -3.23 -1.40 -0.71
C ALA A 51 -3.59 -1.41 0.79
N SER A 52 -4.63 -2.13 1.19
CA SER A 52 -4.99 -2.30 2.62
C SER A 52 -3.84 -2.87 3.46
N LEU A 53 -2.89 -3.60 2.85
CA LEU A 53 -1.68 -4.06 3.54
C LEU A 53 -0.80 -2.91 4.06
N LEU A 54 -0.81 -1.74 3.43
CA LEU A 54 -0.14 -0.54 3.98
C LEU A 54 -0.80 -0.08 5.28
N ALA A 55 -2.13 -0.06 5.34
CA ALA A 55 -2.86 0.29 6.56
C ALA A 55 -2.60 -0.74 7.67
N ILE A 56 -2.63 -2.04 7.34
CA ILE A 56 -2.25 -3.11 8.27
C ILE A 56 -0.83 -2.90 8.79
N THR A 57 0.11 -2.54 7.91
CA THR A 57 1.51 -2.25 8.27
C THR A 57 1.62 -1.12 9.30
N VAL A 58 0.85 -0.03 9.15
CA VAL A 58 0.83 1.06 10.14
C VAL A 58 0.43 0.54 11.53
N TYR A 59 -0.61 -0.30 11.61
CA TYR A 59 -1.05 -0.87 12.88
C TYR A 59 0.00 -1.83 13.49
N LEU A 60 0.67 -2.62 12.65
CA LEU A 60 1.77 -3.47 13.09
C LEU A 60 2.96 -2.64 13.61
N MET A 61 3.28 -1.52 12.96
CA MET A 61 4.32 -0.59 13.42
C MET A 61 3.95 0.10 14.74
N ILE A 62 2.68 0.48 14.94
CA ILE A 62 2.20 0.98 16.24
C ILE A 62 2.41 -0.07 17.33
N GLY A 63 2.15 -1.34 17.04
CA GLY A 63 2.42 -2.47 17.93
C GLY A 63 3.90 -2.76 18.18
N GLY A 64 4.82 -2.09 17.49
CA GLY A 64 6.26 -2.31 17.60
C GLY A 64 6.72 -3.64 17.01
N PHE A 65 5.98 -4.21 16.03
CA PHE A 65 6.33 -5.49 15.43
C PHE A 65 7.41 -5.35 14.35
N PRO A 66 8.60 -5.99 14.49
CA PRO A 66 9.69 -5.88 13.51
C PRO A 66 9.32 -6.34 12.10
N PHE A 67 8.49 -7.37 11.98
CA PHE A 67 8.09 -7.90 10.67
C PHE A 67 7.21 -6.93 9.86
N SER A 68 6.76 -5.81 10.44
CA SER A 68 6.05 -4.74 9.72
C SER A 68 6.89 -4.10 8.60
N PHE A 69 8.22 -4.12 8.71
CA PHE A 69 9.09 -3.70 7.60
C PHE A 69 8.93 -4.60 6.37
N LEU A 70 8.74 -5.91 6.58
CA LEU A 70 8.48 -6.84 5.48
C LEU A 70 7.10 -6.58 4.87
N THR A 71 6.06 -6.40 5.68
CA THR A 71 4.72 -6.10 5.17
C THR A 71 4.68 -4.76 4.41
N SER A 72 5.47 -3.76 4.84
CA SER A 72 5.63 -2.49 4.13
C SER A 72 6.20 -2.69 2.72
N ILE A 73 7.27 -3.49 2.59
CA ILE A 73 7.90 -3.77 1.30
C ILE A 73 6.96 -4.58 0.42
N MET A 74 6.35 -5.64 0.98
CA MET A 74 5.40 -6.47 0.25
C MET A 74 4.21 -5.66 -0.25
N ALA A 75 3.66 -4.74 0.54
CA ALA A 75 2.58 -3.87 0.10
C ALA A 75 2.99 -3.00 -1.10
N ARG A 76 4.18 -2.40 -1.04
CA ARG A 76 4.71 -1.58 -2.15
C ARG A 76 5.03 -2.40 -3.40
N VAL A 77 5.33 -3.70 -3.29
CA VAL A 77 5.50 -4.59 -4.45
C VAL A 77 4.13 -5.00 -5.02
N LEU A 78 3.19 -5.35 -4.14
CA LEU A 78 1.87 -5.83 -4.56
C LEU A 78 1.03 -4.74 -5.21
N ILE A 79 1.17 -3.46 -4.80
CA ILE A 79 0.40 -2.35 -5.37
C ILE A 79 0.61 -2.21 -6.90
N PRO A 80 1.84 -2.05 -7.43
CA PRO A 80 2.07 -2.04 -8.87
C PRO A 80 1.56 -3.28 -9.59
N ILE A 81 1.74 -4.47 -9.00
CA ILE A 81 1.22 -5.72 -9.56
C ILE A 81 -0.31 -5.62 -9.67
N GLY A 82 -1.01 -5.24 -8.60
CA GLY A 82 -2.46 -5.10 -8.58
C GLY A 82 -2.99 -4.05 -9.57
N LEU A 83 -2.19 -3.03 -9.90
CA LEU A 83 -2.55 -2.00 -10.88
C LEU A 83 -2.38 -2.46 -12.32
N TRP A 84 -1.34 -3.24 -12.65
CA TRP A 84 -0.95 -3.51 -14.04
C TRP A 84 -1.18 -4.95 -14.50
N PHE A 85 -1.39 -5.90 -13.58
CA PHE A 85 -1.51 -7.33 -13.90
C PHE A 85 -2.71 -7.71 -14.78
N TRP A 86 -3.77 -6.90 -14.78
CA TRP A 86 -5.06 -7.23 -15.41
C TRP A 86 -5.16 -6.73 -16.85
N ALA A 87 -4.82 -7.56 -17.84
CA ALA A 87 -4.83 -7.12 -19.25
C ALA A 87 -6.24 -6.73 -19.73
N ASP A 88 -7.28 -7.47 -19.32
CA ASP A 88 -8.69 -7.18 -19.58
C ASP A 88 -9.08 -5.75 -19.15
N LEU A 89 -8.74 -5.38 -17.90
CA LEU A 89 -9.04 -4.06 -17.38
C LEU A 89 -8.14 -2.98 -18.02
N ASN A 90 -6.91 -3.33 -18.40
CA ASN A 90 -6.01 -2.39 -19.05
C ASN A 90 -6.51 -2.02 -20.45
N GLU A 91 -6.96 -3.00 -21.23
CA GLU A 91 -7.55 -2.79 -22.56
C GLU A 91 -8.84 -1.97 -22.45
N GLU A 92 -9.77 -2.35 -21.57
CA GLU A 92 -11.02 -1.58 -21.35
C GLU A 92 -10.77 -0.12 -20.94
N ILE A 93 -9.69 0.15 -20.20
CA ILE A 93 -9.31 1.51 -19.77
C ILE A 93 -8.63 2.26 -20.92
N ASP A 94 -7.89 1.57 -21.78
CA ASP A 94 -7.27 2.21 -22.94
C ASP A 94 -8.29 2.53 -24.05
N ASP A 95 -9.34 1.74 -24.19
CA ASP A 95 -10.43 2.05 -25.12
C ASP A 95 -11.31 3.22 -24.67
N GLN A 96 -11.19 3.66 -23.40
CA GLN A 96 -11.94 4.83 -22.93
C GLN A 96 -11.57 6.09 -23.72
N PRO A 97 -12.57 6.96 -23.99
CA PRO A 97 -12.32 8.21 -24.70
C PRO A 97 -11.35 9.09 -23.93
N ARG A 98 -10.49 9.81 -24.67
CA ARG A 98 -9.52 10.76 -24.09
C ARG A 98 -10.27 11.90 -23.39
N ASN A 99 -10.35 11.81 -22.07
CA ASN A 99 -10.95 12.82 -21.21
C ASN A 99 -10.04 13.07 -19.98
N GLN A 100 -10.40 14.08 -19.18
CA GLN A 100 -9.61 14.45 -18.00
C GLN A 100 -9.53 13.33 -16.96
N LEU A 101 -10.58 12.52 -16.81
CA LEU A 101 -10.60 11.40 -15.88
C LEU A 101 -9.60 10.32 -16.31
N LYS A 102 -9.57 9.93 -17.60
CA LYS A 102 -8.59 8.97 -18.14
C LYS A 102 -7.17 9.47 -17.92
N LEU A 103 -6.91 10.74 -18.22
CA LEU A 103 -5.58 11.34 -17.99
C LEU A 103 -5.19 11.29 -16.51
N ALA A 104 -6.03 11.81 -15.62
CA ALA A 104 -5.76 11.83 -14.18
C ALA A 104 -5.54 10.42 -13.61
N PHE A 105 -6.36 9.46 -14.05
CA PHE A 105 -6.28 8.07 -13.65
C PHE A 105 -4.97 7.40 -14.10
N THR A 106 -4.61 7.54 -15.37
CA THR A 106 -3.38 6.95 -15.92
C THR A 106 -2.13 7.62 -15.33
N SER A 107 -2.14 8.94 -15.15
CA SER A 107 -1.06 9.67 -14.46
C SER A 107 -0.89 9.19 -13.02
N TRP A 108 -1.99 9.03 -12.28
CA TRP A 108 -1.95 8.51 -10.92
C TRP A 108 -1.42 7.08 -10.85
N ARG A 109 -1.82 6.20 -11.78
CA ARG A 109 -1.31 4.81 -11.86
C ARG A 109 0.21 4.80 -11.98
N TRP A 110 0.76 5.55 -12.93
CA TRP A 110 2.21 5.66 -13.13
C TRP A 110 2.92 6.31 -11.94
N ALA A 111 2.40 7.42 -11.42
CA ALA A 111 2.98 8.09 -10.25
C ALA A 111 3.05 7.16 -9.02
N THR A 112 1.97 6.40 -8.77
CA THR A 112 1.90 5.43 -7.67
C THR A 112 2.87 4.28 -7.88
N THR A 113 3.01 3.78 -9.11
CA THR A 113 4.01 2.75 -9.45
C THR A 113 5.42 3.22 -9.18
N VAL A 114 5.79 4.41 -9.68
CA VAL A 114 7.13 4.99 -9.46
C VAL A 114 7.37 5.21 -7.96
N TYR A 115 6.40 5.79 -7.25
CA TYR A 115 6.48 5.98 -5.80
C TYR A 115 6.73 4.65 -5.07
N CYS A 116 5.99 3.60 -5.41
CA CYS A 116 6.14 2.29 -4.78
C CYS A 116 7.50 1.65 -5.08
N VAL A 117 7.97 1.72 -6.33
CA VAL A 117 9.29 1.18 -6.72
C VAL A 117 10.42 1.90 -5.98
N LEU A 118 10.40 3.23 -5.97
CA LEU A 118 11.37 4.03 -5.21
C LEU A 118 11.29 3.72 -3.72
N GLY A 119 10.08 3.58 -3.18
CA GLY A 119 9.85 3.21 -1.78
C GLY A 119 10.42 1.83 -1.44
N VAL A 120 10.30 0.83 -2.32
CA VAL A 120 10.93 -0.49 -2.13
C VAL A 120 12.44 -0.36 -2.07
N ILE A 121 13.05 0.31 -3.06
CA ILE A 121 14.51 0.53 -3.13
C ILE A 121 15.01 1.23 -1.86
N ALA A 122 14.33 2.31 -1.45
CA ALA A 122 14.66 3.06 -0.24
C ALA A 122 14.48 2.24 1.04
N SER A 123 13.62 1.22 1.05
CA SER A 123 13.35 0.37 2.22
C SER A 123 14.36 -0.77 2.38
N LEU A 124 15.15 -1.12 1.35
CA LEU A 124 16.09 -2.24 1.39
C LEU A 124 17.11 -2.17 2.55
N PRO A 125 17.74 -1.02 2.87
CA PRO A 125 18.67 -0.93 4.00
C PRO A 125 18.02 -1.20 5.36
N PHE A 126 16.70 -1.09 5.45
CA PHE A 126 15.92 -1.30 6.68
C PHE A 126 15.41 -2.75 6.82
N LEU A 127 15.72 -3.65 5.87
CA LEU A 127 15.36 -5.07 5.99
C LEU A 127 15.92 -5.72 7.25
N GLN A 128 17.12 -5.30 7.69
CA GLN A 128 17.72 -5.75 8.95
C GLN A 128 16.83 -5.48 10.17
N CYS A 129 16.00 -4.44 10.12
CA CYS A 129 15.06 -4.09 11.18
C CYS A 129 13.98 -5.16 11.37
N ALA A 130 13.69 -5.97 10.35
CA ALA A 130 12.71 -7.05 10.42
C ALA A 130 13.26 -8.32 11.09
N PHE A 131 14.54 -8.62 10.88
CA PHE A 131 15.14 -9.91 11.23
C PHE A 131 15.99 -9.90 12.50
N SER A 132 16.42 -8.71 12.96
CA SER A 132 17.27 -8.58 14.13
C SER A 132 16.63 -7.69 15.19
N ARG A 133 16.42 -8.24 16.39
CA ARG A 133 15.94 -7.46 17.55
C ARG A 133 16.93 -6.39 17.98
N THR A 134 18.23 -6.66 17.88
CA THR A 134 19.28 -5.69 18.21
C THR A 134 19.29 -4.54 17.21
N ALA A 135 19.15 -4.84 15.91
CA ALA A 135 19.02 -3.81 14.87
C ALA A 135 17.73 -3.00 15.04
N PHE A 136 16.60 -3.67 15.30
CA PHE A 136 15.31 -3.02 15.52
C PHE A 136 15.34 -2.00 16.66
N ALA A 137 16.08 -2.27 17.74
CA ALA A 137 16.22 -1.36 18.87
C ALA A 137 17.07 -0.11 18.56
N THR A 138 17.77 -0.05 17.42
CA THR A 138 18.58 1.11 17.06
C THR A 138 17.71 2.30 16.63
N PRO A 139 18.19 3.55 16.83
CA PRO A 139 17.48 4.75 16.36
C PRO A 139 17.21 4.72 14.84
N PHE A 140 18.05 4.01 14.08
CA PHE A 140 17.92 3.84 12.63
C PHE A 140 16.62 3.11 12.23
N CYS A 141 16.18 2.12 13.00
CA CYS A 141 14.93 1.41 12.77
C CYS A 141 13.75 2.08 13.48
N GLN A 142 13.97 2.58 14.70
CA GLN A 142 12.90 3.17 15.52
C GLN A 142 12.29 4.44 14.90
N VAL A 143 13.07 5.21 14.14
CA VAL A 143 12.57 6.42 13.45
C VAL A 143 11.39 6.15 12.51
N TRP A 144 11.25 4.93 11.97
CA TRP A 144 10.13 4.54 11.12
C TRP A 144 8.81 4.35 11.88
N LEU A 145 8.87 4.24 13.21
CA LEU A 145 7.69 4.12 14.07
C LEU A 145 7.11 5.49 14.45
N ASP A 146 7.88 6.57 14.30
CA ASP A 146 7.44 7.94 14.61
C ASP A 146 6.13 8.32 13.90
N PRO A 147 5.99 8.18 12.56
CA PRO A 147 4.74 8.57 11.88
C PRO A 147 3.54 7.67 12.26
N PRO A 148 3.66 6.32 12.35
CA PRO A 148 2.59 5.48 12.91
C PRO A 148 2.15 5.88 14.31
N PHE A 149 3.08 6.25 15.20
CA PHE A 149 2.72 6.79 16.52
C PHE A 149 2.02 8.15 16.43
N GLY A 150 2.45 9.02 15.51
CA GLY A 150 1.75 10.26 15.20
C GLY A 150 0.30 10.02 14.77
N PHE A 151 0.08 9.06 13.86
CA PHE A 151 -1.26 8.62 13.45
C PHE A 151 -2.07 8.08 14.64
N LYS A 152 -1.48 7.21 15.46
CA LYS A 152 -2.11 6.69 16.68
C LYS A 152 -2.55 7.82 17.60
N ASN A 153 -1.69 8.82 17.83
CA ASN A 153 -2.01 9.92 18.74
C ASN A 153 -3.13 10.82 18.20
N ALA A 154 -3.21 11.00 16.87
CA ALA A 154 -4.25 11.81 16.24
C ALA A 154 -5.62 11.10 16.18
N PHE A 155 -5.64 9.81 15.80
CA PHE A 155 -6.89 9.09 15.50
C PHE A 155 -7.31 8.06 16.56
N HIS A 156 -6.38 7.59 17.38
CA HIS A 156 -6.60 6.56 18.39
C HIS A 156 -5.97 6.92 19.75
N PRO A 157 -6.21 8.14 20.29
CA PRO A 157 -5.50 8.63 21.48
C PRO A 157 -5.69 7.71 22.69
N ASN A 158 -6.89 7.16 22.86
CA ASN A 158 -7.30 6.38 24.03
C ASN A 158 -6.95 4.89 23.97
N TYR A 159 -6.42 4.40 22.84
CA TYR A 159 -6.06 2.99 22.69
C TYR A 159 -4.58 2.77 22.98
N THR A 160 -4.27 1.61 23.55
CA THR A 160 -2.87 1.22 23.79
C THR A 160 -2.21 0.76 22.49
N PRO A 161 -0.90 0.98 22.31
CA PRO A 161 -0.18 0.49 21.13
C PRO A 161 -0.29 -1.03 20.96
N GLY A 162 -0.30 -1.79 22.07
CA GLY A 162 -0.46 -3.24 22.05
C GLY A 162 -1.81 -3.70 21.49
N PHE A 163 -2.91 -3.03 21.86
CA PHE A 163 -4.23 -3.36 21.31
C PHE A 163 -4.32 -3.09 19.80
N LEU A 164 -3.80 -1.94 19.35
CA LEU A 164 -3.77 -1.61 17.92
C LEU A 164 -2.86 -2.57 17.14
N GLY A 165 -1.72 -2.94 17.71
CA GLY A 165 -0.86 -3.98 17.16
C GLY A 165 -1.55 -5.33 17.01
N PHE A 166 -2.33 -5.75 18.00
CA PHE A 166 -3.16 -6.96 17.93
C PHE A 166 -4.19 -6.90 16.79
N LEU A 167 -4.87 -5.76 16.62
CA LEU A 167 -5.77 -5.56 15.48
C LEU A 167 -5.02 -5.66 14.15
N GLY A 168 -3.79 -5.12 14.07
CA GLY A 168 -2.91 -5.28 12.92
C GLY A 168 -2.61 -6.73 12.59
N ILE A 169 -2.31 -7.56 13.61
CA ILE A 169 -2.09 -9.01 13.43
C ILE A 169 -3.36 -9.70 12.94
N ALA A 170 -4.50 -9.44 13.59
CA ALA A 170 -5.78 -10.04 13.20
C ALA A 170 -6.14 -9.70 11.74
N ALA A 171 -5.98 -8.43 11.36
CA ALA A 171 -6.20 -7.97 9.99
C ALA A 171 -5.21 -8.61 9.00
N LEU A 172 -3.94 -8.78 9.38
CA LEU A 172 -2.95 -9.46 8.54
C LEU A 172 -3.33 -10.92 8.28
N ILE A 173 -3.79 -11.66 9.30
CA ILE A 173 -4.24 -13.05 9.15
C ILE A 173 -5.39 -13.11 8.15
N VAL A 174 -6.41 -12.25 8.32
CA VAL A 174 -7.54 -12.17 7.40
C VAL A 174 -7.07 -11.85 5.98
N TYR A 175 -6.19 -10.85 5.83
CA TYR A 175 -5.61 -10.47 4.54
C TYR A 175 -4.92 -11.65 3.85
N LEU A 176 -4.07 -12.39 4.58
CA LEU A 176 -3.34 -13.54 4.06
C LEU A 176 -4.27 -14.69 3.65
N LEU A 177 -5.34 -14.95 4.41
CA LEU A 177 -6.34 -15.95 4.06
C LEU A 177 -7.06 -15.59 2.75
N TYR A 178 -7.49 -14.33 2.59
CA TYR A 178 -8.14 -13.87 1.37
C TYR A 178 -7.17 -13.87 0.18
N LEU A 179 -5.94 -13.39 0.36
CA LEU A 179 -4.93 -13.38 -0.69
C LEU A 179 -4.58 -14.81 -1.11
N GLY A 180 -4.33 -15.71 -0.16
CA GLY A 180 -4.02 -17.12 -0.43
C GLY A 180 -5.17 -17.82 -1.14
N HIS A 181 -6.41 -17.64 -0.67
CA HIS A 181 -7.59 -18.16 -1.35
C HIS A 181 -7.70 -17.63 -2.78
N PHE A 182 -7.48 -16.32 -2.98
CA PHE A 182 -7.52 -15.72 -4.31
C PHE A 182 -6.46 -16.30 -5.25
N VAL A 183 -5.20 -16.39 -4.80
CA VAL A 183 -4.09 -16.90 -5.60
C VAL A 183 -4.28 -18.38 -5.96
N ILE A 184 -4.72 -19.21 -5.02
CA ILE A 184 -4.86 -20.66 -5.23
C ILE A 184 -6.09 -20.99 -6.08
N PHE A 185 -7.25 -20.42 -5.75
CA PHE A 185 -8.53 -20.86 -6.30
C PHE A 185 -9.10 -19.96 -7.37
N ARG A 186 -8.88 -18.64 -7.29
CA ARG A 186 -9.48 -17.70 -8.25
C ARG A 186 -8.54 -17.37 -9.39
N LEU A 187 -7.26 -17.13 -9.13
CA LEU A 187 -6.32 -16.72 -10.17
C LEU A 187 -6.19 -17.78 -11.27
N ALA A 188 -6.13 -19.07 -10.90
CA ALA A 188 -6.07 -20.17 -11.86
C ALA A 188 -7.40 -20.44 -12.61
N ARG A 189 -8.54 -20.02 -12.07
CA ARG A 189 -9.89 -20.28 -12.64
C ARG A 189 -10.47 -19.09 -13.39
N GLN A 190 -10.14 -17.87 -13.00
CA GLN A 190 -10.55 -16.65 -13.67
C GLN A 190 -9.55 -16.38 -14.80
N GLY A 191 -9.75 -17.07 -15.92
CA GLY A 191 -9.10 -16.80 -17.21
C GLY A 191 -9.52 -15.43 -17.78
N ARG A 192 -9.28 -14.35 -17.02
CA ARG A 192 -8.98 -13.05 -17.63
C ARG A 192 -7.61 -13.23 -18.25
N THR A 193 -7.49 -12.98 -19.54
CA THR A 193 -6.22 -13.05 -20.27
C THR A 193 -5.18 -12.25 -19.50
N ALA A 194 -4.30 -12.93 -18.75
CA ALA A 194 -3.16 -12.29 -18.09
C ALA A 194 -2.02 -12.02 -19.10
N MET A 195 -2.19 -12.48 -20.34
CA MET A 195 -1.28 -12.36 -21.46
C MET A 195 -2.12 -12.01 -22.70
N GLU A 196 -1.68 -11.02 -23.49
CA GLU A 196 -2.17 -10.81 -24.86
C GLU A 196 -2.11 -12.14 -25.62
N GLN A 197 -3.18 -12.47 -26.34
CA GLN A 197 -3.20 -13.60 -27.28
C GLN A 197 -2.49 -13.23 -28.57
#